data_AF-A0A6P4XX61-F1
#
_entry.id   AF-A0A6P4XX61-F1
#
_cell.length_a   1.000
_cell.length_b   1.000
_cell.length_c   1.000
_cell.angle_alpha   90.00
_cell.angle_beta   90.00
_cell.angle_gamma   90.00
#
_symmetry.space_group_name_H-M   'P 1'
#
loop_
_entity.id
_entity.type
_entity.pdbx_description
1 polymer ?
#
loop_
_entity_poly.entity_id
_entity_poly.type
_entity_poly.pdbx_seq_one_letter_code
_entity_poly.pdbx_strand_id
1 'polypeptide(L)'
;MELEGAKRSFSFLSEAGLKIKTFITDRHKGIDRWIREEQKDTAHYYDLWHVCKSLVKDLRKAYKEKNCEVIKDWCKSIKKHLYWCAQSTSQGFGQLIVAKWKSIMRHIANKHDGHPDESFPTCAHGPLDQERKWIFSGTS
;
A
#
# COMPACT_ATOMS: atom_id res chain seq x y z
N MET A 1 16.45 -16.25 13.68
CA MET A 1 17.60 -15.33 13.46
C MET A 1 17.14 -13.88 13.33
N GLU A 2 16.11 -13.58 12.53
CA GLU A 2 15.62 -12.21 12.32
C GLU A 2 15.17 -11.51 13.61
N LEU A 3 14.37 -12.19 14.45
CA LEU A 3 13.95 -11.63 15.75
C LEU A 3 15.13 -11.25 16.64
N GLU A 4 16.13 -12.11 16.75
CA GLU A 4 17.35 -11.84 17.53
C GLU A 4 18.19 -10.71 16.92
N GLY A 5 18.17 -10.56 15.59
CA GLY A 5 18.76 -9.40 14.91
C GLY A 5 18.04 -8.10 15.27
N ALA A 6 16.71 -8.11 15.26
CA ALA A 6 15.88 -6.96 15.63
C ALA A 6 16.09 -6.57 17.10
N LYS A 7 16.07 -7.54 18.02
CA LYS A 7 16.34 -7.32 19.45
C LYS A 7 17.69 -6.65 19.69
N ARG A 8 18.76 -7.20 19.13
CA ARG A 8 20.11 -6.64 19.25
C ARG A 8 20.21 -5.22 18.68
N SER A 9 19.52 -4.95 17.57
CA SER A 9 19.50 -3.61 16.97
C SER A 9 18.75 -2.60 17.86
N PHE A 10 17.64 -3.00 18.49
CA PHE A 10 16.92 -2.16 19.45
C PHE A 10 17.75 -1.88 20.69
N SER A 11 18.40 -2.91 21.26
CA SER A 11 19.31 -2.74 22.41
C SER A 11 20.42 -1.75 22.10
N PHE A 12 21.11 -1.93 20.97
CA PHE A 12 22.17 -1.02 20.53
C PHE A 12 21.71 0.44 20.42
N LEU A 13 20.54 0.67 19.78
CA LEU A 13 20.01 2.03 19.62
C LEU A 13 19.57 2.62 20.97
N SER A 14 18.97 1.82 21.84
CA SER A 14 18.56 2.25 23.18
C SER A 14 19.76 2.60 24.06
N GLU A 15 20.84 1.81 24.01
CA GLU A 15 22.10 2.08 24.72
C GLU A 15 22.75 3.39 24.24
N ALA A 16 22.59 3.72 22.96
CA ALA A 16 23.00 5.01 22.39
C ALA A 16 22.04 6.17 22.76
N GLY A 17 21.01 5.94 23.57
CA GLY A 17 20.02 6.94 23.97
C GLY A 17 18.98 7.28 22.90
N LEU A 18 18.87 6.48 21.83
CA LEU A 18 17.93 6.71 20.74
C LEU A 18 16.61 5.96 20.99
N LYS A 19 15.50 6.70 20.98
CA LYS A 19 14.15 6.11 21.05
C LYS A 19 13.63 5.80 19.64
N ILE A 20 13.31 4.54 19.41
CA ILE A 20 12.72 4.08 18.15
C ILE A 20 11.22 4.38 18.19
N LYS A 21 10.78 5.44 17.51
CA LYS A 21 9.34 5.78 17.42
C LYS A 21 8.60 4.94 16.37
N THR A 22 9.30 4.50 15.34
CA THR A 22 8.71 3.79 14.22
C THR A 22 9.64 2.69 13.75
N PHE A 23 9.08 1.52 13.53
CA PHE A 23 9.80 0.36 13.05
C PHE A 23 9.03 -0.27 11.90
N ILE A 24 9.72 -0.57 10.80
CA ILE A 24 9.13 -1.11 9.58
C ILE A 24 9.83 -2.42 9.26
N THR A 25 9.08 -3.50 9.12
CA THR A 25 9.66 -4.82 8.83
C THR A 25 8.85 -5.62 7.82
N ASP A 26 9.40 -6.75 7.41
CA ASP A 26 8.64 -7.79 6.76
C ASP A 26 7.64 -8.44 7.73
N ARG A 27 6.72 -9.23 7.17
CA ARG A 27 5.72 -9.99 7.93
C ARG A 27 6.40 -11.18 8.62
N HIS A 28 6.91 -10.96 9.82
CA HIS A 28 7.53 -11.99 10.65
C HIS A 28 6.83 -12.10 12.01
N LYS A 29 6.03 -13.16 12.20
CA LYS A 29 5.17 -13.36 13.39
C LYS A 29 5.89 -13.17 14.72
N GLY A 30 7.15 -13.58 14.81
CA GLY A 30 7.96 -13.41 16.02
C GLY A 30 8.29 -11.95 16.33
N ILE A 31 8.54 -11.13 15.31
CA ILE A 31 8.79 -9.69 15.46
C ILE A 31 7.47 -8.99 15.78
N ASP A 32 6.38 -9.33 15.08
CA ASP A 32 5.05 -8.77 15.32
C ASP A 32 4.61 -8.98 16.78
N ARG A 33 4.86 -10.18 17.32
CA ARG A 33 4.58 -10.50 18.72
C ARG A 33 5.47 -9.71 19.66
N TRP A 34 6.77 -9.75 19.43
CA TRP A 34 7.76 -9.11 20.28
C TRP A 34 7.56 -7.60 20.37
N ILE A 35 7.37 -6.89 19.25
CA ILE A 35 7.14 -5.43 19.27
C ILE A 35 5.86 -5.08 20.03
N ARG A 36 4.77 -5.84 19.79
CA ARG A 36 3.50 -5.62 20.48
C ARG A 36 3.59 -5.83 22.00
N GLU A 37 4.36 -6.82 22.44
CA GLU A 37 4.45 -7.20 23.85
C GLU A 37 5.51 -6.37 24.61
N GLU A 38 6.67 -6.13 23.99
CA GLU A 38 7.85 -5.54 24.64
C GLU A 38 8.16 -4.10 24.21
N GLN A 39 7.71 -3.63 23.04
CA GLN A 39 8.07 -2.31 22.48
C GLN A 39 6.83 -1.42 22.26
N LYS A 40 6.01 -1.24 23.31
CA LYS A 40 4.68 -0.58 23.26
C LYS A 40 4.69 0.87 22.74
N ASP A 41 5.80 1.57 22.91
CA ASP A 41 5.98 2.95 22.44
C ASP A 41 6.42 3.04 20.97
N THR A 42 6.68 1.89 20.33
CA THR A 42 7.13 1.82 18.93
C THR A 42 5.93 1.55 18.03
N ALA A 43 5.65 2.45 17.10
CA ALA A 43 4.69 2.18 16.04
C ALA A 43 5.30 1.19 15.03
N HIS A 44 4.62 0.06 14.81
CA HIS A 44 5.07 -0.98 13.89
C HIS A 44 4.29 -0.95 12.58
N TYR A 45 5.01 -0.98 11.46
CA TYR A 45 4.45 -1.05 10.12
C TYR A 45 5.12 -2.16 9.30
N TYR A 46 4.50 -2.50 8.18
CA TYR A 46 5.06 -3.44 7.23
C TYR A 46 5.68 -2.76 6.03
N ASP A 47 6.72 -3.37 5.47
CA ASP A 47 7.31 -2.89 4.23
C ASP A 47 6.30 -3.01 3.06
N LEU A 48 5.96 -1.84 2.52
CA LEU A 48 5.04 -1.68 1.40
C LEU A 48 5.56 -2.34 0.12
N TRP A 49 6.88 -2.48 -0.04
CA TRP A 49 7.48 -3.11 -1.20
C TRP A 49 6.98 -4.54 -1.42
N HIS A 50 6.82 -5.33 -0.35
CA HIS A 50 6.31 -6.70 -0.47
C HIS A 50 4.84 -6.76 -0.92
N VAL A 51 4.03 -5.79 -0.48
CA VAL A 51 2.64 -5.65 -0.94
C VAL A 51 2.65 -5.31 -2.43
N CYS A 52 3.44 -4.32 -2.83
CA CYS A 52 3.60 -3.91 -4.21
C CYS A 52 4.11 -5.05 -5.11
N LYS A 53 5.11 -5.82 -4.64
CA LYS A 53 5.65 -6.98 -5.37
C LYS A 53 4.59 -8.05 -5.60
N SER A 54 3.80 -8.35 -4.58
CA SER A 54 2.71 -9.33 -4.68
C SER A 54 1.63 -8.85 -5.65
N LEU A 55 1.21 -7.59 -5.52
CA LEU A 55 0.25 -6.95 -6.43
C LEU A 55 0.71 -7.00 -7.90
N VAL A 56 1.97 -6.66 -8.18
CA VAL A 56 2.51 -6.72 -9.55
C VAL A 56 2.51 -8.15 -10.10
N LYS A 57 2.76 -9.16 -9.25
CA LYS A 57 2.67 -10.57 -9.65
C LYS A 57 1.24 -10.93 -10.07
N ASP A 58 0.23 -10.46 -9.35
CA ASP A 58 -1.16 -10.77 -9.66
C ASP A 58 -1.67 -9.98 -10.88
N LEU A 59 -1.30 -8.70 -11.01
CA LEU A 59 -1.56 -7.93 -12.24
C LEU A 59 -0.94 -8.59 -13.48
N ARG A 60 0.26 -9.19 -13.33
CA ARG A 60 0.92 -9.94 -14.40
C ARG A 60 0.20 -11.21 -14.82
N LYS A 61 -0.51 -11.86 -13.91
CA LYS A 61 -1.38 -12.98 -14.26
C LYS A 61 -2.61 -12.45 -14.99
N ALA A 62 -3.25 -11.42 -14.43
CA ALA A 62 -4.48 -10.83 -14.96
C ALA A 62 -4.33 -10.34 -16.41
N TYR A 63 -3.29 -9.55 -16.74
CA TYR A 63 -3.16 -9.03 -18.12
C TYR A 63 -2.80 -10.10 -19.17
N LYS A 64 -2.43 -11.31 -18.74
CA LYS A 64 -2.18 -12.45 -19.64
C LYS A 64 -3.46 -13.25 -19.93
N GLU A 65 -4.53 -12.99 -19.20
CA GLU A 65 -5.83 -13.58 -19.49
C GLU A 65 -6.43 -12.93 -20.73
N LYS A 66 -7.17 -13.72 -21.51
CA LYS A 66 -7.82 -13.27 -22.74
C LYS A 66 -8.78 -12.12 -22.42
N ASN A 67 -8.71 -11.03 -23.19
CA ASN A 67 -9.52 -9.81 -23.04
C ASN A 67 -9.17 -8.95 -21.80
N CYS A 68 -8.06 -9.23 -21.10
CA CYS A 68 -7.60 -8.46 -19.94
C CYS A 68 -6.32 -7.65 -20.22
N GLU A 69 -5.86 -7.58 -21.46
CA GLU A 69 -4.55 -7.03 -21.86
C GLU A 69 -4.41 -5.54 -21.48
N VAL A 70 -5.52 -4.80 -21.45
CA VAL A 70 -5.59 -3.38 -21.04
C VAL A 70 -5.04 -3.14 -19.62
N ILE A 71 -5.10 -4.14 -18.73
CA ILE A 71 -4.55 -4.04 -17.37
C ILE A 71 -3.04 -3.73 -17.42
N LYS A 72 -2.33 -4.20 -18.45
CA LYS A 72 -0.90 -3.95 -18.64
C LYS A 72 -0.57 -2.45 -18.69
N ASP A 73 -1.42 -1.67 -19.34
CA ASP A 73 -1.25 -0.21 -19.52
C ASP A 73 -1.45 0.55 -18.20
N TRP A 74 -2.21 -0.03 -17.27
CA TRP A 74 -2.48 0.52 -15.94
C TRP A 74 -1.51 0.06 -14.86
N CYS A 75 -0.75 -1.02 -15.09
CA CYS A 75 0.15 -1.61 -14.08
C CYS A 75 1.08 -0.59 -13.40
N LYS A 76 1.71 0.30 -14.18
CA LYS A 76 2.61 1.34 -13.65
C LYS A 76 1.85 2.34 -12.78
N SER A 77 0.65 2.75 -13.20
CA SER A 77 -0.19 3.71 -12.48
C SER A 77 -0.74 3.12 -11.19
N ILE A 78 -1.26 1.88 -11.23
CA ILE A 78 -1.75 1.15 -10.05
C ILE A 78 -0.62 1.01 -9.02
N LYS A 79 0.59 0.65 -9.46
CA LYS A 79 1.77 0.56 -8.60
C LYS A 79 2.08 1.90 -7.91
N LYS A 80 2.16 2.98 -8.70
CA LYS A 80 2.42 4.32 -8.18
C LYS A 80 1.32 4.79 -7.22
N HIS A 81 0.07 4.47 -7.54
CA HIS A 81 -1.07 4.81 -6.72
C HIS A 81 -1.00 4.15 -5.35
N LEU A 82 -0.60 2.87 -5.26
CA LEU A 82 -0.39 2.20 -3.97
C LEU A 82 0.64 2.92 -3.08
N TYR A 83 1.79 3.31 -3.66
CA TYR A 83 2.80 4.10 -2.93
C TYR A 83 2.25 5.46 -2.51
N TRP A 84 1.58 6.16 -3.42
CA TRP A 84 0.95 7.45 -3.13
C TRP A 84 -0.08 7.34 -2.01
N CYS A 85 -0.89 6.28 -1.94
CA CYS A 85 -1.85 6.08 -0.86
C CYS A 85 -1.18 6.10 0.52
N ALA A 86 -0.06 5.40 0.66
CA ALA A 86 0.69 5.34 1.91
C ALA A 86 1.46 6.64 2.19
N GLN A 87 2.14 7.21 1.18
CA GLN A 87 3.01 8.38 1.35
C GLN A 87 2.24 9.70 1.53
N SER A 88 1.04 9.80 0.97
CA SER A 88 0.20 11.01 1.08
C SER A 88 -0.73 10.99 2.30
N THR A 89 -0.57 10.02 3.20
CA THR A 89 -1.45 9.85 4.36
C THR A 89 -0.64 9.92 5.64
N SER A 90 -1.04 10.80 6.55
CA SER A 90 -0.38 10.93 7.84
C SER A 90 -0.50 9.66 8.67
N GLN A 91 0.51 9.43 9.51
CA GLN A 91 0.53 8.32 10.45
C GLN A 91 -0.75 8.31 11.32
N GLY A 92 -1.33 7.13 11.54
CA GLY A 92 -2.58 6.96 12.29
C GLY A 92 -3.85 6.95 11.43
N PHE A 93 -3.80 7.41 10.18
CA PHE A 93 -4.95 7.43 9.27
C PHE A 93 -4.97 6.22 8.32
N GLY A 94 -4.75 5.01 8.87
CA GLY A 94 -4.68 3.79 8.07
C GLY A 94 -5.94 3.52 7.23
N GLN A 95 -7.12 3.90 7.72
CA GLN A 95 -8.37 3.78 6.96
C GLN A 95 -8.39 4.66 5.71
N LEU A 96 -7.79 5.85 5.76
CA LEU A 96 -7.70 6.72 4.58
C LEU A 96 -6.76 6.13 3.51
N ILE A 97 -5.70 5.40 3.91
CA ILE A 97 -4.86 4.64 2.96
C ILE A 97 -5.73 3.60 2.23
N VAL A 98 -6.59 2.90 2.96
CA VAL A 98 -7.50 1.89 2.40
C VAL A 98 -8.55 2.54 1.49
N ALA A 99 -9.13 3.67 1.89
CA ALA A 99 -10.10 4.43 1.08
C ALA A 99 -9.48 4.88 -0.26
N LYS A 100 -8.30 5.52 -0.21
CA LYS A 100 -7.52 5.89 -1.40
C LYS A 100 -7.24 4.66 -2.25
N TRP A 101 -6.76 3.56 -1.67
CA TRP A 101 -6.43 2.35 -2.41
C TRP A 101 -7.66 1.75 -3.11
N LYS A 102 -8.81 1.67 -2.44
CA LYS A 102 -10.07 1.18 -3.05
C LYS A 102 -10.55 2.06 -4.19
N SER A 103 -10.29 3.38 -4.13
CA SER A 103 -10.71 4.33 -5.17
C SER A 103 -10.09 4.06 -6.55
N ILE A 104 -8.95 3.35 -6.62
CA ILE A 104 -8.29 3.03 -7.89
C ILE A 104 -9.22 2.32 -8.86
N MET A 105 -10.12 1.46 -8.37
CA MET A 105 -11.08 0.71 -9.19
C MET A 105 -12.06 1.64 -9.91
N ARG A 106 -12.39 2.79 -9.32
CA ARG A 106 -13.25 3.80 -9.95
C ARG A 106 -12.44 4.67 -10.90
N HIS A 107 -11.25 5.09 -10.48
CA HIS A 107 -10.34 5.86 -11.33
C HIS A 107 -10.06 5.15 -12.66
N ILE A 108 -9.67 3.88 -12.65
CA ILE A 108 -9.38 3.11 -13.88
C ILE A 108 -10.62 2.84 -14.75
N ALA A 109 -11.82 3.02 -14.19
CA ALA A 109 -13.10 2.94 -14.88
C ALA A 109 -13.66 4.32 -15.29
N ASN A 110 -12.80 5.36 -15.26
CA ASN A 110 -13.15 6.75 -15.55
C ASN A 110 -14.25 7.35 -14.66
N LYS A 111 -14.41 6.86 -13.44
CA LYS A 111 -15.35 7.37 -12.44
C LYS A 111 -14.56 8.11 -11.37
N HIS A 112 -14.49 9.42 -11.47
CA HIS A 112 -13.66 10.25 -10.58
C HIS A 112 -14.41 10.80 -9.37
N ASP A 113 -15.74 10.71 -9.36
CA ASP A 113 -16.59 11.22 -8.28
C ASP A 113 -17.48 10.14 -7.68
N GLY A 114 -18.10 10.46 -6.54
CA GLY A 114 -19.07 9.62 -5.86
C GLY A 114 -18.46 8.30 -5.40
N HIS A 115 -17.23 8.35 -4.88
CA HIS A 115 -16.60 7.17 -4.29
C HIS A 115 -17.41 6.69 -3.07
N PRO A 116 -17.54 5.37 -2.85
CA PRO A 116 -18.32 4.84 -1.73
C PRO A 116 -17.80 5.19 -0.34
N ASP A 117 -16.52 5.56 -0.23
CA ASP A 117 -15.88 5.88 1.03
C ASP A 117 -15.92 7.41 1.23
N GLU A 118 -16.68 7.87 2.21
CA GLU A 118 -16.88 9.30 2.50
C GLU A 118 -15.60 10.02 2.89
N SER A 119 -14.58 9.30 3.38
CA SER A 119 -13.27 9.89 3.68
C SER A 119 -12.46 10.24 2.43
N PHE A 120 -12.87 9.74 1.27
CA PHE A 120 -12.23 10.01 -0.02
C PHE A 120 -13.24 10.01 -1.18
N PRO A 121 -14.20 10.96 -1.18
CA PRO A 121 -15.39 10.94 -2.05
C PRO A 121 -15.10 11.22 -3.53
N THR A 122 -13.95 11.85 -3.83
CA THR A 122 -13.51 12.25 -5.17
C THR A 122 -12.04 11.89 -5.38
N CYS A 123 -11.70 11.59 -6.63
CA CYS A 123 -10.37 11.26 -7.09
C CYS A 123 -9.39 12.43 -6.93
N ALA A 124 -8.20 12.16 -6.43
CA ALA A 124 -7.13 13.16 -6.29
C ALA A 124 -6.26 13.32 -7.55
N HIS A 125 -6.53 12.56 -8.61
CA HIS A 125 -5.77 12.68 -9.86
C HIS A 125 -6.38 13.79 -10.72
N GLY A 126 -5.53 14.67 -11.26
CA GLY A 126 -5.93 15.63 -12.28
C GLY A 126 -6.21 14.99 -13.64
N PRO A 127 -6.50 15.80 -14.66
CA PRO A 127 -6.63 15.34 -16.04
C PRO A 127 -5.43 14.50 -16.46
N LEU A 128 -5.67 13.44 -17.24
CA LEU A 128 -4.59 12.64 -17.78
C LEU A 128 -3.98 13.36 -19.00
N ASP A 129 -2.66 13.51 -19.00
CA ASP A 129 -1.91 14.13 -20.12
C ASP A 129 -1.97 13.31 -21.42
N GLN A 130 -2.41 12.06 -21.35
CA GLN A 130 -2.48 11.13 -22.47
C GLN A 130 -3.81 10.39 -22.47
N GLU A 131 -4.34 10.14 -23.66
CA GLU A 131 -5.51 9.29 -23.85
C GLU A 131 -5.21 7.87 -23.35
N ARG A 132 -6.11 7.33 -22.52
CA ARG A 132 -5.97 5.98 -21.94
C ARG A 132 -7.19 5.14 -22.27
N LYS A 133 -6.95 3.85 -22.51
CA LYS A 133 -8.00 2.84 -22.56
C LYS A 133 -8.49 2.57 -21.15
N TRP A 134 -9.71 3.00 -20.85
CA TRP A 134 -10.36 2.73 -19.57
C TRP A 134 -10.77 1.27 -19.45
N ILE A 135 -10.79 0.78 -18.21
CA ILE A 135 -11.23 -0.57 -17.88
C ILE A 135 -12.70 -0.50 -17.49
N PHE A 136 -13.56 -0.98 -18.37
CA PHE A 136 -14.99 -1.09 -18.07
C PHE A 136 -15.28 -2.39 -17.34
N SER A 137 -16.22 -2.36 -16.41
CA SER A 137 -16.73 -3.58 -15.77
C SER A 137 -17.31 -4.49 -16.84
N GLY A 138 -16.90 -5.77 -16.84
CA GLY A 138 -17.51 -6.76 -17.72
C GLY A 138 -19.01 -6.85 -17.44
N THR A 139 -19.82 -6.92 -18.50
CA THR A 139 -21.20 -7.38 -18.39
C THR A 139 -21.14 -8.86 -18.00
N SER A 140 -21.63 -9.18 -16.80
CA SER A 140 -21.89 -10.57 -16.38
C SER A 140 -23.04 -11.16 -17.17
#